data_AF-A0A424QR77-F1
#
_entry.id   AF-A0A424QR77-F1
#
_cell.length_a   1.000
_cell.length_b   1.000
_cell.length_c   1.000
_cell.angle_alpha   90.00
_cell.angle_beta   90.00
_cell.angle_gamma   90.00
#
_symmetry.space_group_name_H-M   'P 1'
#
loop_
_entity.id
_entity.type
_entity.pdbx_description
1 polymer ?
#
loop_
_entity_poly.entity_id
_entity_poly.type
_entity_poly.pdbx_seq_one_letter_code
_entity_poly.pdbx_strand_id
1 'polypeptide(L)'
;MRLALLSLCFLIATGPLDHPGNLGGVNLCPICFGGGIGAVLLDDVMVGEISAETTGCTDEMACNFDPEAVVDDGSCWTPADYGWGDCEGNQLDALGECGGTCAADVDEDGVCDDTDECIGPDLLPEVLPILPSSYIAEVTLDGAPVVGMTVLAVVDGVTVGVDEAFEFEGGSWVSMSLYVLSGDEVEFFLFDEVTCTVYDDDLGISVSEAGGDLSTFFNPDSLPFTGAVIPGCTDEVACNFDPDAAFDNGGCEYPLDLYGVDHVDCNGDCLNDMDGDGVCDEAEVPGCLDDLACNYNPAATEADASCEYPLDLHGLDHVDCSGDCLNDMDGDGVCDEAEVPGCVDDLACNYNPAATEADASCEYPLDLYGVDYVDCAGDCLQDADGDGVCDEAEVLGCTDPAACNYDEAATEDDASCAFLFAETITGNVSVTVGDSPLYTASPSDPANTCTWAVSGGSIVSGQGTPIVTVYWTTEGVHAVQVVETNPVCDGDSLELEVTVSPVISVEEQAWLTWTPVPNPASGWIRVEGLPTGAGIALRLHHMDGRLIAEWPSVAPGEQLSLDGIAPGWYALEALWGDRRSVRPLLRE
;
A
#
# COMPACT_ATOMS: atom_id res chain seq x y z
N MET A 1 30.17 -25.68 -21.90
CA MET A 1 31.00 -24.46 -21.97
C MET A 1 32.01 -24.51 -20.83
N ARG A 2 33.25 -24.08 -21.08
CA ARG A 2 34.48 -24.41 -20.32
C ARG A 2 34.45 -23.95 -18.86
N LEU A 3 34.89 -24.82 -17.94
CA LEU A 3 35.42 -24.45 -16.62
C LEU A 3 36.92 -24.75 -16.63
N ALA A 4 37.76 -23.75 -16.41
CA ALA A 4 39.20 -23.91 -16.26
C ALA A 4 39.62 -23.39 -14.89
N LEU A 5 40.28 -24.26 -14.12
CA LEU A 5 41.12 -23.88 -12.98
C LEU A 5 42.22 -22.92 -13.44
N LEU A 6 42.64 -22.00 -12.59
CA LEU A 6 44.07 -21.83 -12.30
C LEU A 6 44.27 -21.20 -10.91
N SER A 7 45.13 -21.85 -10.14
CA SER A 7 45.64 -21.49 -8.81
C SER A 7 46.93 -20.68 -9.00
N LEU A 8 47.13 -19.59 -8.26
CA LEU A 8 48.41 -18.88 -8.21
C LEU A 8 48.91 -18.67 -6.77
N CYS A 9 50.01 -19.39 -6.50
CA CYS A 9 51.18 -19.09 -5.68
C CYS A 9 51.15 -18.02 -4.57
N PHE A 10 51.48 -18.50 -3.37
CA PHE A 10 52.19 -17.81 -2.30
C PHE A 10 53.52 -17.20 -2.78
N LEU A 11 53.79 -15.94 -2.40
CA LEU A 11 55.15 -15.45 -2.15
C LEU A 11 55.19 -14.72 -0.81
N ILE A 12 55.95 -15.28 0.13
CA ILE A 12 56.37 -14.60 1.36
C ILE A 12 57.69 -13.89 1.04
N ALA A 13 57.76 -12.60 1.27
CA ALA A 13 59.02 -11.86 1.35
C ALA A 13 59.11 -11.17 2.71
N THR A 14 60.26 -11.37 3.36
CA THR A 14 60.57 -11.08 4.76
C THR A 14 61.39 -9.81 4.93
N GLY A 15 61.05 -8.99 5.94
CA GLY A 15 61.97 -8.19 6.79
C GLY A 15 62.19 -6.72 6.41
N PRO A 16 62.87 -5.90 7.26
CA PRO A 16 63.05 -5.96 8.72
C PRO A 16 62.52 -4.71 9.46
N LEU A 17 62.29 -4.85 10.77
CA LEU A 17 62.01 -3.76 11.71
C LEU A 17 63.30 -2.98 12.05
N ASP A 18 63.25 -1.64 12.04
CA ASP A 18 64.26 -0.79 12.68
C ASP A 18 63.64 0.46 13.37
N HIS A 19 63.52 0.35 14.70
CA HIS A 19 63.84 1.36 15.73
C HIS A 19 62.97 2.65 15.98
N PRO A 20 63.07 3.30 17.17
CA PRO A 20 62.00 3.25 18.20
C PRO A 20 61.49 4.62 18.74
N GLY A 21 60.31 4.60 19.38
CA GLY A 21 59.76 5.68 20.23
C GLY A 21 58.29 5.98 19.86
N ASN A 22 57.34 6.24 20.73
CA ASN A 22 57.32 6.55 22.14
C ASN A 22 55.88 6.22 22.63
N LEU A 23 55.71 5.26 23.52
CA LEU A 23 54.40 4.93 24.10
C LEU A 23 54.08 5.94 25.22
N GLY A 24 53.25 6.95 24.93
CA GLY A 24 52.32 7.51 25.92
C GLY A 24 50.99 6.80 25.69
N GLY A 25 50.45 5.99 26.59
CA GLY A 25 50.29 6.24 28.01
C GLY A 25 48.80 6.42 28.26
N VAL A 26 48.02 5.34 28.22
CA VAL A 26 46.63 5.34 28.70
C VAL A 26 46.53 4.39 29.86
N ASN A 27 46.46 4.96 31.06
CA ASN A 27 46.08 4.29 32.29
C ASN A 27 44.58 3.98 32.22
N LEU A 28 44.21 2.70 32.35
CA LEU A 28 42.93 2.33 32.95
C LEU A 28 43.16 1.24 34.02
N CYS A 29 42.56 1.51 35.17
CA CYS A 29 42.68 0.85 36.46
C CYS A 29 42.27 -0.64 36.43
N PRO A 30 42.98 -1.55 37.12
CA PRO A 30 42.59 -2.95 37.23
C PRO A 30 41.70 -3.20 38.47
N ILE A 31 40.53 -3.80 38.27
CA ILE A 31 39.80 -4.48 39.35
C ILE A 31 40.30 -5.93 39.41
N CYS A 32 40.71 -6.36 40.60
CA CYS A 32 41.42 -7.60 40.87
C CYS A 32 40.51 -8.83 41.15
N PHE A 33 41.13 -10.01 40.96
CA PHE A 33 40.82 -11.37 41.47
C PHE A 33 39.56 -12.07 40.93
N GLY A 34 39.56 -13.34 40.54
CA GLY A 34 40.58 -14.39 40.61
C GLY A 34 40.05 -15.67 39.93
N GLY A 35 40.93 -16.67 39.81
CA GLY A 35 40.80 -17.79 38.87
C GLY A 35 39.54 -18.66 38.94
N GLY A 36 39.27 -19.33 37.82
CA GLY A 36 38.29 -20.41 37.75
C GLY A 36 37.80 -20.65 36.33
N ILE A 37 38.17 -21.80 35.77
CA ILE A 37 37.63 -22.40 34.56
C ILE A 37 36.09 -22.27 34.45
N GLY A 38 35.59 -21.78 33.31
CA GLY A 38 34.16 -21.73 33.02
C GLY A 38 33.92 -21.23 31.60
N ALA A 39 33.51 -22.14 30.72
CA ALA A 39 33.00 -21.80 29.40
C ALA A 39 31.68 -21.01 29.55
N VAL A 40 31.61 -19.85 28.92
CA VAL A 40 30.36 -19.12 28.66
C VAL A 40 30.31 -18.87 27.16
N LEU A 41 29.34 -19.51 26.52
CA LEU A 41 28.92 -19.24 25.15
C LEU A 41 28.26 -17.85 25.16
N LEU A 42 28.82 -16.93 24.39
CA LEU A 42 28.13 -15.73 23.94
C LEU A 42 28.09 -15.80 22.42
N ASP A 43 26.87 -15.99 21.94
CA ASP A 43 26.41 -15.70 20.59
C ASP A 43 26.74 -14.24 20.23
N ASP A 44 27.04 -14.04 18.95
CA ASP A 44 27.13 -12.76 18.24
C ASP A 44 28.10 -11.70 18.78
N VAL A 45 29.38 -11.87 18.43
CA VAL A 45 30.29 -10.73 18.18
C VAL A 45 30.67 -10.75 16.70
N MET A 46 30.10 -9.81 15.95
CA MET A 46 30.59 -9.40 14.64
C MET A 46 32.02 -8.89 14.82
N VAL A 47 33.01 -9.68 14.39
CA VAL A 47 34.36 -9.14 14.14
C VAL A 47 34.25 -8.36 12.84
N GLY A 48 33.97 -7.06 12.96
CA GLY A 48 34.18 -6.11 11.88
C GLY A 48 35.63 -6.18 11.43
N GLU A 49 35.82 -6.22 10.11
CA GLU A 49 37.12 -6.20 9.48
C GLU A 49 37.89 -4.96 9.93
N ILE A 50 39.11 -5.14 10.42
CA ILE A 50 40.07 -4.06 10.58
C ILE A 50 40.58 -3.71 9.18
N SER A 51 39.97 -2.71 8.54
CA SER A 51 40.56 -2.08 7.36
C SER A 51 41.85 -1.39 7.79
N ALA A 52 42.97 -1.75 7.17
CA ALA A 52 44.15 -0.92 7.20
C ALA A 52 43.78 0.36 6.44
N GLU A 53 43.60 1.47 7.14
CA GLU A 53 43.40 2.76 6.50
C GLU A 53 44.65 3.06 5.66
N THR A 54 44.47 3.24 4.35
CA THR A 54 45.53 3.65 3.44
C THR A 54 45.91 5.09 3.78
N THR A 55 47.12 5.25 4.30
CA THR A 55 47.74 6.56 4.60
C THR A 55 48.59 7.01 3.42
N GLY A 56 48.41 8.27 3.01
CA GLY A 56 49.10 8.92 1.89
C GLY A 56 48.58 10.34 1.71
N CYS A 57 49.08 11.10 0.74
CA CYS A 57 48.62 12.47 0.54
C CYS A 57 47.17 12.50 0.05
N THR A 58 46.25 13.10 0.82
CA THR A 58 44.82 13.16 0.48
C THR A 58 44.39 14.47 -0.22
N ASP A 59 45.33 15.36 -0.53
CA ASP A 59 45.06 16.62 -1.22
C ASP A 59 45.11 16.42 -2.74
N GLU A 60 43.95 16.50 -3.41
CA GLU A 60 43.80 16.33 -4.86
C GLU A 60 44.65 17.30 -5.71
N MET A 61 45.13 18.40 -5.11
CA MET A 61 45.96 19.40 -5.79
C MET A 61 47.46 19.23 -5.53
N ALA A 62 47.87 18.25 -4.72
CA ALA A 62 49.28 17.97 -4.42
C ALA A 62 49.93 17.06 -5.48
N CYS A 63 51.22 17.28 -5.75
CA CYS A 63 51.96 16.55 -6.79
C CYS A 63 52.08 15.03 -6.53
N ASN A 64 51.93 14.59 -5.28
CA ASN A 64 51.95 13.17 -4.88
C ASN A 64 50.62 12.71 -4.29
N PHE A 65 49.51 13.32 -4.72
CA PHE A 65 48.16 12.89 -4.35
C PHE A 65 47.97 11.39 -4.57
N ASP A 66 47.46 10.70 -3.55
CA ASP A 66 47.08 9.30 -3.60
C ASP A 66 45.55 9.18 -3.50
N PRO A 67 44.85 8.85 -4.59
CA PRO A 67 43.39 8.75 -4.60
C PRO A 67 42.85 7.57 -3.77
N GLU A 68 43.70 6.65 -3.30
CA GLU A 68 43.30 5.56 -2.41
C GLU A 68 43.56 5.88 -0.92
N ALA A 69 44.18 7.03 -0.61
CA ALA A 69 44.43 7.46 0.75
C ALA A 69 43.18 8.08 1.39
N VAL A 70 42.85 7.62 2.61
CA VAL A 70 41.73 8.14 3.43
C VAL A 70 42.22 8.89 4.68
N VAL A 71 43.51 8.83 4.97
CA VAL A 71 44.14 9.51 6.10
C VAL A 71 45.44 10.17 5.62
N ASP A 72 45.55 11.48 5.78
CA ASP A 72 46.75 12.25 5.42
C ASP A 72 47.90 11.94 6.38
N ASP A 73 49.05 11.51 5.84
CA ASP A 73 50.27 11.25 6.60
C ASP A 73 51.22 12.47 6.64
N GLY A 74 50.78 13.61 6.08
CA GLY A 74 51.55 14.86 6.01
C GLY A 74 52.65 14.82 4.95
N SER A 75 52.59 13.87 4.01
CA SER A 75 53.54 13.77 2.90
C SER A 75 53.15 14.59 1.67
N CYS A 76 52.03 15.33 1.69
CA CYS A 76 51.63 16.20 0.58
C CYS A 76 52.67 17.29 0.28
N TRP A 77 53.05 17.43 -0.98
CA TRP A 77 53.87 18.54 -1.45
C TRP A 77 53.27 19.20 -2.68
N THR A 78 53.39 20.52 -2.71
CA THR A 78 52.76 21.39 -3.71
C THR A 78 53.80 21.98 -4.66
N PRO A 79 53.40 22.44 -5.85
CA PRO A 79 54.29 23.18 -6.77
C PRO A 79 55.01 24.38 -6.08
N ALA A 80 54.34 25.00 -5.09
CA ALA A 80 54.88 26.11 -4.32
C ALA A 80 56.03 25.74 -3.36
N ASP A 81 56.15 24.48 -2.94
CA ASP A 81 57.24 24.02 -2.06
C ASP A 81 58.60 23.97 -2.78
N TYR A 82 58.59 24.00 -4.12
CA TYR A 82 59.77 24.11 -4.98
C TYR A 82 59.80 25.37 -5.86
N GLY A 83 58.76 26.21 -5.81
CA GLY A 83 58.71 27.50 -6.50
C GLY A 83 58.49 27.42 -8.02
N TRP A 84 58.02 26.28 -8.55
CA TRP A 84 57.80 26.06 -9.99
C TRP A 84 56.42 25.44 -10.23
N GLY A 85 55.76 25.81 -11.34
CA GLY A 85 54.34 25.56 -11.61
C GLY A 85 53.94 24.21 -12.25
N ASP A 86 54.82 23.22 -12.39
CA ASP A 86 54.40 21.83 -12.66
C ASP A 86 55.30 20.78 -12.00
N CYS A 87 54.79 19.55 -11.88
CA CYS A 87 55.42 18.47 -11.12
C CYS A 87 56.46 17.65 -11.93
N GLU A 88 56.80 18.02 -13.17
CA GLU A 88 57.65 17.21 -14.06
C GLU A 88 58.89 17.92 -14.62
N GLY A 89 58.96 19.26 -14.64
CA GLY A 89 60.22 20.02 -14.76
C GLY A 89 61.05 19.83 -16.05
N ASN A 90 60.41 19.61 -17.22
CA ASN A 90 61.12 19.21 -18.45
C ASN A 90 60.80 20.00 -19.74
N GLN A 91 60.23 21.20 -19.71
CA GLN A 91 60.03 22.03 -20.93
C GLN A 91 60.66 23.43 -20.80
N LEU A 92 61.27 23.92 -21.90
CA LEU A 92 62.00 25.20 -22.02
C LEU A 92 61.04 26.37 -22.40
N ASP A 93 61.32 27.61 -22.00
CA ASP A 93 60.59 28.84 -22.37
C ASP A 93 61.09 29.51 -23.67
N ALA A 94 60.52 30.66 -24.06
CA ALA A 94 60.84 31.38 -25.31
C ALA A 94 62.32 31.84 -25.41
N LEU A 95 63.03 31.88 -24.28
CA LEU A 95 64.48 32.13 -24.19
C LEU A 95 65.32 30.84 -24.24
N GLY A 96 64.67 29.68 -24.37
CA GLY A 96 65.30 28.38 -24.32
C GLY A 96 65.78 27.97 -22.92
N GLU A 97 65.21 28.49 -21.82
CA GLU A 97 65.54 28.07 -20.45
C GLU A 97 64.40 27.27 -19.77
N CYS A 98 64.77 26.25 -18.99
CA CYS A 98 63.79 25.41 -18.30
C CYS A 98 63.38 26.11 -17.00
N GLY A 99 62.18 26.70 -16.97
CA GLY A 99 61.60 27.32 -15.76
C GLY A 99 61.83 28.82 -15.58
N GLY A 100 61.82 29.64 -16.64
CA GLY A 100 61.88 31.11 -16.54
C GLY A 100 60.52 31.81 -16.35
N THR A 101 60.55 33.14 -16.22
CA THR A 101 59.41 34.00 -15.82
C THR A 101 58.84 34.84 -16.97
N CYS A 102 59.17 34.54 -18.22
CA CYS A 102 58.76 35.29 -19.41
C CYS A 102 57.27 35.09 -19.70
N ALA A 103 56.46 36.16 -19.76
CA ALA A 103 55.01 36.06 -19.98
C ALA A 103 54.65 35.95 -21.47
N ALA A 104 55.41 36.63 -22.34
CA ALA A 104 55.29 36.63 -23.79
C ALA A 104 56.61 37.16 -24.42
N ASP A 105 56.84 36.79 -25.67
CA ASP A 105 57.95 37.18 -26.57
C ASP A 105 57.30 37.22 -27.97
N VAL A 106 56.51 38.27 -28.21
CA VAL A 106 55.53 38.35 -29.31
C VAL A 106 56.18 38.52 -30.67
N ASP A 107 57.34 39.14 -30.75
CA ASP A 107 58.12 39.31 -31.98
C ASP A 107 59.24 38.26 -32.15
N GLU A 108 59.29 37.27 -31.24
CA GLU A 108 60.17 36.10 -31.26
C GLU A 108 61.67 36.47 -31.41
N ASP A 109 62.06 37.63 -30.89
CA ASP A 109 63.44 38.13 -30.95
C ASP A 109 64.33 37.57 -29.82
N GLY A 110 63.70 36.90 -28.83
CA GLY A 110 64.36 36.32 -27.67
C GLY A 110 64.50 37.29 -26.50
N VAL A 111 63.65 38.30 -26.41
CA VAL A 111 63.47 39.20 -25.26
C VAL A 111 62.00 39.10 -24.79
N CYS A 112 61.76 39.22 -23.48
CA CYS A 112 60.40 39.14 -22.95
C CYS A 112 59.68 40.49 -23.11
N ASP A 113 58.45 40.49 -23.63
CA ASP A 113 57.65 41.69 -23.94
C ASP A 113 57.43 42.62 -22.74
N ASP A 114 57.43 42.09 -21.51
CA ASP A 114 57.29 42.88 -20.28
C ASP A 114 58.57 43.66 -19.92
N THR A 115 59.66 43.34 -20.60
CA THR A 115 60.98 43.98 -20.52
C THR A 115 61.49 44.52 -21.85
N ASP A 116 60.78 44.24 -22.95
CA ASP A 116 61.04 44.80 -24.27
C ASP A 116 60.38 46.18 -24.39
N GLU A 117 61.16 47.18 -24.77
CA GLU A 117 60.64 48.52 -25.02
C GLU A 117 60.01 48.63 -26.43
N CYS A 118 60.29 47.67 -27.32
CA CYS A 118 59.92 47.66 -28.74
C CYS A 118 59.28 46.32 -29.17
N ILE A 119 57.98 46.13 -28.91
CA ILE A 119 57.21 44.89 -29.22
C ILE A 119 56.84 44.80 -30.71
N GLY A 120 57.76 45.12 -31.61
CA GLY A 120 57.54 45.12 -33.05
C GLY A 120 58.40 46.15 -33.78
N PRO A 121 58.51 46.08 -35.13
CA PRO A 121 57.81 45.18 -36.07
C PRO A 121 58.31 43.73 -36.07
N ASP A 122 57.55 42.81 -36.68
CA ASP A 122 57.92 41.39 -36.85
C ASP A 122 59.29 41.24 -37.57
N LEU A 123 60.28 40.78 -36.81
CA LEU A 123 61.66 40.57 -37.25
C LEU A 123 61.89 39.18 -37.86
N LEU A 124 60.86 38.33 -37.91
CA LEU A 124 60.93 37.02 -38.52
C LEU A 124 60.38 37.05 -39.95
N PRO A 125 61.23 36.76 -40.96
CA PRO A 125 60.73 36.67 -42.32
C PRO A 125 59.89 35.40 -42.53
N GLU A 126 58.73 35.52 -43.17
CA GLU A 126 57.93 34.37 -43.59
C GLU A 126 58.74 33.55 -44.61
N VAL A 127 59.24 32.39 -44.16
CA VAL A 127 60.02 31.50 -45.00
C VAL A 127 59.10 30.70 -45.91
N LEU A 128 58.83 31.24 -47.09
CA LEU A 128 58.13 30.50 -48.14
C LEU A 128 59.02 29.36 -48.68
N PRO A 129 58.46 28.21 -49.09
CA PRO A 129 59.20 27.06 -49.62
C PRO A 129 59.72 27.30 -51.06
N ILE A 130 60.34 28.44 -51.29
CA ILE A 130 60.88 28.93 -52.56
C ILE A 130 62.38 29.22 -52.40
N LEU A 131 63.09 29.33 -53.52
CA LEU A 131 64.49 29.77 -53.48
C LEU A 131 64.50 31.28 -53.18
N PRO A 132 65.20 31.73 -52.13
CA PRO A 132 65.25 33.15 -51.80
C PRO A 132 66.04 33.91 -52.87
N SER A 133 65.60 35.12 -53.16
CA SER A 133 66.31 36.07 -54.00
C SER A 133 67.39 36.78 -53.17
N SER A 134 68.54 37.10 -53.78
CA SER A 134 69.60 37.87 -53.09
C SER A 134 69.43 39.36 -53.36
N TYR A 135 69.58 40.19 -52.32
CA TYR A 135 69.46 41.64 -52.44
C TYR A 135 70.55 42.35 -51.65
N ILE A 136 71.23 43.29 -52.31
CA ILE A 136 72.31 44.12 -51.75
C ILE A 136 72.03 45.60 -52.03
N ALA A 137 72.00 46.42 -50.99
CA ALA A 137 71.79 47.86 -51.12
C ALA A 137 72.66 48.66 -50.16
N GLU A 138 72.96 49.91 -50.54
CA GLU A 138 73.47 50.94 -49.64
C GLU A 138 72.31 51.56 -48.88
N VAL A 139 72.37 51.53 -47.55
CA VAL A 139 71.28 51.93 -46.64
C VAL A 139 71.66 53.24 -45.99
N THR A 140 70.79 54.25 -46.03
CA THR A 140 71.03 55.55 -45.35
C THR A 140 69.76 56.11 -44.75
N LEU A 141 69.87 56.83 -43.63
CA LEU A 141 68.79 57.63 -43.04
C LEU A 141 69.18 59.10 -43.09
N ASP A 142 68.37 59.94 -43.73
CA ASP A 142 68.68 61.35 -43.99
C ASP A 142 70.07 61.58 -44.63
N GLY A 143 70.54 60.60 -45.41
CA GLY A 143 71.86 60.59 -46.06
C GLY A 143 73.05 60.30 -45.13
N ALA A 144 72.80 59.90 -43.88
CA ALA A 144 73.82 59.39 -42.95
C ALA A 144 73.85 57.85 -42.94
N PRO A 145 75.01 57.23 -42.67
CA PRO A 145 75.10 55.78 -42.56
C PRO A 145 74.46 55.27 -41.26
N VAL A 146 73.83 54.09 -41.33
CA VAL A 146 72.94 53.51 -40.32
C VAL A 146 73.40 52.11 -39.86
N VAL A 147 74.70 51.95 -39.64
CA VAL A 147 75.29 50.67 -39.22
C VAL A 147 74.68 50.19 -37.91
N GLY A 148 74.20 48.95 -37.88
CA GLY A 148 73.57 48.30 -36.73
C GLY A 148 72.06 48.51 -36.64
N MET A 149 71.43 49.17 -37.61
CA MET A 149 69.97 49.25 -37.71
C MET A 149 69.44 48.11 -38.58
N THR A 150 68.21 47.66 -38.28
CA THR A 150 67.59 46.51 -38.94
C THR A 150 66.79 46.97 -40.16
N VAL A 151 66.98 46.31 -41.30
CA VAL A 151 66.23 46.58 -42.53
C VAL A 151 65.25 45.45 -42.77
N LEU A 152 63.99 45.82 -42.94
CA LEU A 152 62.87 44.93 -43.17
C LEU A 152 62.42 45.07 -44.62
N ALA A 153 62.11 43.95 -45.24
CA ALA A 153 61.48 43.89 -46.55
C ALA A 153 60.11 43.28 -46.38
N VAL A 154 59.07 43.95 -46.88
CA VAL A 154 57.66 43.62 -46.64
C VAL A 154 56.93 43.52 -47.98
N VAL A 155 56.04 42.54 -48.11
CA VAL A 155 55.10 42.40 -49.24
C VAL A 155 53.71 42.23 -48.66
N ASP A 156 52.77 43.09 -49.06
CA ASP A 156 51.37 43.06 -48.60
C ASP A 156 51.21 43.02 -47.06
N GLY A 157 52.11 43.69 -46.33
CA GLY A 157 52.12 43.74 -44.85
C GLY A 157 52.82 42.57 -44.16
N VAL A 158 53.39 41.63 -44.92
CA VAL A 158 54.14 40.47 -44.37
C VAL A 158 55.64 40.65 -44.55
N THR A 159 56.42 40.45 -43.49
CA THR A 159 57.89 40.46 -43.52
C THR A 159 58.41 39.29 -44.37
N VAL A 160 59.12 39.59 -45.46
CA VAL A 160 59.68 38.59 -46.40
C VAL A 160 61.21 38.55 -46.40
N GLY A 161 61.85 39.44 -45.64
CA GLY A 161 63.29 39.46 -45.44
C GLY A 161 63.71 40.45 -44.37
N VAL A 162 64.69 40.06 -43.56
CA VAL A 162 65.24 40.88 -42.46
C VAL A 162 66.74 40.72 -42.46
N ASP A 163 67.48 41.83 -42.37
CA ASP A 163 68.94 41.81 -42.18
C ASP A 163 69.44 43.13 -41.59
N GLU A 164 70.58 43.08 -40.90
CA GLU A 164 71.20 44.23 -40.25
C GLU A 164 72.11 44.99 -41.23
N ALA A 165 72.06 46.32 -41.20
CA ALA A 165 72.98 47.15 -41.96
C ALA A 165 74.41 47.09 -41.39
N PHE A 166 75.38 46.63 -42.17
CA PHE A 166 76.79 46.50 -41.77
C PHE A 166 77.70 47.57 -42.40
N GLU A 167 78.85 47.84 -41.77
CA GLU A 167 79.85 48.78 -42.29
C GLU A 167 80.69 48.16 -43.42
N PHE A 168 80.81 48.87 -44.54
CA PHE A 168 81.78 48.54 -45.58
C PHE A 168 82.27 49.79 -46.32
N GLU A 169 83.60 49.94 -46.43
CA GLU A 169 84.28 51.04 -47.12
C GLU A 169 83.82 52.46 -46.71
N GLY A 170 83.35 52.64 -45.48
CA GLY A 170 82.91 53.94 -44.96
C GLY A 170 81.44 54.29 -45.20
N GLY A 171 80.63 53.36 -45.70
CA GLY A 171 79.16 53.43 -45.79
C GLY A 171 78.48 52.27 -45.05
N SER A 172 77.15 52.28 -45.01
CA SER A 172 76.30 51.21 -44.46
C SER A 172 75.61 50.45 -45.57
N TRP A 173 75.63 49.12 -45.48
CA TRP A 173 75.19 48.20 -46.52
C TRP A 173 74.35 47.09 -45.91
N VAL A 174 73.40 46.55 -46.67
CA VAL A 174 72.63 45.36 -46.27
C VAL A 174 72.75 44.27 -47.32
N SER A 175 72.72 43.00 -46.92
CA SER A 175 72.88 41.83 -47.80
C SER A 175 71.87 40.74 -47.46
N MET A 176 70.60 41.02 -47.71
CA MET A 176 69.48 40.19 -47.28
C MET A 176 69.08 39.10 -48.27
N SER A 177 68.43 38.07 -47.73
CA SER A 177 67.71 37.05 -48.49
C SER A 177 66.21 37.36 -48.46
N LEU A 178 65.58 37.47 -49.64
CA LEU A 178 64.17 37.82 -49.79
C LEU A 178 63.36 36.61 -50.27
N TYR A 179 62.31 36.26 -49.53
CA TYR A 179 61.38 35.16 -49.86
C TYR A 179 60.19 35.69 -50.66
N VAL A 180 60.44 36.03 -51.93
CA VAL A 180 59.47 36.73 -52.79
C VAL A 180 59.19 35.99 -54.10
N LEU A 181 57.99 36.19 -54.66
CA LEU A 181 57.52 35.64 -55.92
C LEU A 181 57.63 36.66 -57.08
N SER A 182 57.54 36.15 -58.30
CA SER A 182 57.50 37.01 -59.50
C SER A 182 56.18 37.79 -59.53
N GLY A 183 56.29 39.12 -59.54
CA GLY A 183 55.15 40.05 -59.54
C GLY A 183 54.98 40.81 -58.22
N ASP A 184 55.68 40.42 -57.16
CA ASP A 184 55.58 41.08 -55.85
C ASP A 184 56.21 42.48 -55.90
N GLU A 185 55.59 43.42 -55.20
CA GLU A 185 56.17 44.73 -54.90
C GLU A 185 56.68 44.69 -53.46
N VAL A 186 57.99 44.78 -53.30
CA VAL A 186 58.66 44.74 -52.00
C VAL A 186 58.87 46.16 -51.53
N GLU A 187 58.33 46.48 -50.37
CA GLU A 187 58.55 47.73 -49.64
C GLU A 187 59.65 47.50 -48.60
N PHE A 188 60.43 48.54 -48.29
CA PHE A 188 61.50 48.44 -47.32
C PHE A 188 61.25 49.39 -46.16
N PHE A 189 61.55 48.94 -44.95
CA PHE A 189 61.52 49.75 -43.73
C PHE A 189 62.86 49.65 -43.00
N LEU A 190 63.22 50.72 -42.31
CA LEU A 190 64.39 50.77 -41.44
C LEU A 190 63.93 50.89 -39.99
N PHE A 191 64.35 49.95 -39.15
CA PHE A 191 63.96 49.89 -37.76
C PHE A 191 65.15 50.23 -36.84
N ASP A 192 64.91 51.16 -35.92
CA ASP A 192 65.81 51.46 -34.80
C ASP A 192 65.35 50.73 -33.54
N GLU A 193 65.95 49.59 -33.25
CA GLU A 193 65.71 48.79 -32.04
C GLU A 193 65.99 49.57 -30.74
N VAL A 194 66.82 50.62 -30.78
CA VAL A 194 67.14 51.41 -29.58
C VAL A 194 66.05 52.44 -29.29
N THR A 195 65.35 52.92 -30.32
CA THR A 195 64.35 53.99 -30.19
C THR A 195 62.94 53.58 -30.59
N CYS A 196 62.72 52.28 -30.89
CA CYS A 196 61.49 51.70 -31.40
C CYS A 196 60.87 52.51 -32.55
N THR A 197 61.73 53.12 -33.37
CA THR A 197 61.29 54.03 -34.42
C THR A 197 61.46 53.35 -35.76
N VAL A 198 60.36 53.24 -36.50
CA VAL A 198 60.36 52.77 -37.88
C VAL A 198 60.44 53.96 -38.81
N TYR A 199 61.36 53.88 -39.76
CA TYR A 199 61.54 54.83 -40.84
C TYR A 199 61.16 54.17 -42.15
N ASP A 200 60.48 54.91 -42.99
CA ASP A 200 60.03 54.44 -44.29
C ASP A 200 60.84 55.11 -45.42
N ASP A 201 60.85 54.47 -46.58
CA ASP A 201 61.27 55.05 -47.84
C ASP A 201 60.18 54.81 -48.89
N ASP A 202 59.91 55.80 -49.73
CA ASP A 202 58.91 55.71 -50.81
C ASP A 202 59.36 54.77 -51.97
N LEU A 203 60.28 53.84 -51.71
CA LEU A 203 61.04 53.10 -52.70
C LEU A 203 60.79 51.60 -52.59
N GLY A 204 59.88 51.11 -53.43
CA GLY A 204 59.64 49.69 -53.62
C GLY A 204 60.38 49.10 -54.82
N ILE A 205 60.67 47.80 -54.77
CA ILE A 205 61.18 47.05 -55.93
C ILE A 205 60.13 46.05 -56.44
N SER A 206 59.94 46.00 -57.75
CA SER A 206 59.10 44.98 -58.38
C SER A 206 59.94 43.74 -58.73
N VAL A 207 59.54 42.56 -58.25
CA VAL A 207 60.27 41.31 -58.44
C VAL A 207 59.95 40.71 -59.81
N SER A 208 60.92 40.66 -60.73
CA SER A 208 60.67 40.12 -62.07
C SER A 208 60.75 38.58 -62.16
N GLU A 209 61.61 37.94 -61.38
CA GLU A 209 61.81 36.48 -61.35
C GLU A 209 62.20 36.04 -59.92
N ALA A 210 61.58 34.98 -59.41
CA ALA A 210 61.83 34.48 -58.07
C ALA A 210 63.17 33.72 -57.97
N GLY A 211 63.92 33.89 -56.88
CA GLY A 211 65.19 33.20 -56.62
C GLY A 211 66.39 33.72 -57.42
N GLY A 212 66.28 34.91 -58.01
CA GLY A 212 67.36 35.59 -58.72
C GLY A 212 68.14 36.58 -57.85
N ASP A 213 69.25 37.11 -58.39
CA ASP A 213 69.94 38.26 -57.81
C ASP A 213 69.18 39.53 -58.21
N LEU A 214 68.50 40.17 -57.25
CA LEU A 214 67.73 41.40 -57.49
C LEU A 214 68.65 42.61 -57.63
N SER A 215 69.78 42.60 -56.92
CA SER A 215 70.89 43.54 -57.08
C SER A 215 72.22 42.84 -56.76
N THR A 216 73.36 43.49 -57.02
CA THR A 216 74.68 42.87 -56.78
C THR A 216 75.67 43.87 -56.21
N PHE A 217 76.74 43.38 -55.58
CA PHE A 217 77.81 44.24 -55.05
C PHE A 217 78.47 45.16 -56.10
N PHE A 218 78.44 44.78 -57.38
CA PHE A 218 79.02 45.59 -58.46
C PHE A 218 78.02 46.58 -59.09
N ASN A 219 76.74 46.44 -58.77
CA ASN A 219 75.67 47.36 -59.12
C ASN A 219 74.58 47.30 -58.03
N PRO A 220 74.85 47.88 -56.85
CA PRO A 220 73.93 47.85 -55.74
C PRO A 220 72.83 48.88 -55.91
N ASP A 221 71.69 48.62 -55.28
CA ASP A 221 70.62 49.60 -55.14
C ASP A 221 70.87 50.50 -53.92
N SER A 222 70.01 51.49 -53.70
CA SER A 222 70.11 52.43 -52.59
C SER A 222 68.75 52.56 -51.92
N LEU A 223 68.76 52.47 -50.58
CA LEU A 223 67.59 52.66 -49.70
C LEU A 223 67.78 53.92 -48.84
N PRO A 224 67.37 55.11 -49.35
CA PRO A 224 67.45 56.39 -48.64
C PRO A 224 66.22 56.71 -47.77
N PHE A 225 66.10 56.05 -46.61
CA PHE A 225 65.03 56.28 -45.63
C PHE A 225 64.93 57.75 -45.16
N THR A 226 63.69 58.24 -45.02
CA THR A 226 63.41 59.58 -44.46
C THR A 226 62.08 59.63 -43.69
N GLY A 227 62.08 60.21 -42.48
CA GLY A 227 60.86 60.41 -41.69
C GLY A 227 60.41 59.17 -40.90
N ALA A 228 59.82 59.40 -39.73
CA ALA A 228 59.31 58.35 -38.84
C ALA A 228 57.80 58.13 -39.03
N VAL A 229 57.35 56.88 -38.97
CA VAL A 229 55.92 56.51 -38.95
C VAL A 229 55.46 56.14 -37.53
N ILE A 230 54.16 56.27 -37.25
CA ILE A 230 53.57 55.97 -35.92
C ILE A 230 53.08 54.51 -35.92
N PRO A 231 53.65 53.64 -35.06
CA PRO A 231 53.12 52.29 -34.85
C PRO A 231 51.90 52.31 -33.91
N GLY A 232 50.90 51.46 -34.18
CA GLY A 232 49.69 51.33 -33.36
C GLY A 232 48.64 50.42 -34.00
N CYS A 233 47.55 50.10 -33.30
CA CYS A 233 46.55 49.17 -33.81
C CYS A 233 45.85 49.72 -35.06
N THR A 234 45.85 48.95 -36.16
CA THR A 234 45.27 49.37 -37.45
C THR A 234 43.87 48.79 -37.73
N ASP A 235 43.35 47.92 -36.86
CA ASP A 235 42.01 47.33 -37.01
C ASP A 235 40.92 48.26 -36.45
N GLU A 236 40.01 48.73 -37.31
CA GLU A 236 38.88 49.62 -36.95
C GLU A 236 37.90 49.00 -35.93
N VAL A 237 37.93 47.69 -35.71
CA VAL A 237 37.07 46.97 -34.77
C VAL A 237 37.71 46.84 -33.38
N ALA A 238 39.02 47.07 -33.27
CA ALA A 238 39.73 47.02 -31.99
C ALA A 238 39.40 48.24 -31.11
N CYS A 239 39.41 48.03 -29.80
CA CYS A 239 39.09 49.05 -28.80
C CYS A 239 40.13 50.15 -28.67
N ASN A 240 41.36 49.86 -29.09
CA ASN A 240 42.48 50.79 -29.13
C ASN A 240 42.92 51.14 -30.55
N PHE A 241 42.01 51.04 -31.53
CA PHE A 241 42.24 51.48 -32.90
C PHE A 241 42.83 52.91 -32.95
N ASP A 242 44.00 53.05 -33.58
CA ASP A 242 44.64 54.33 -33.81
C ASP A 242 44.51 54.73 -35.29
N PRO A 243 43.70 55.74 -35.63
CA PRO A 243 43.52 56.18 -37.01
C PRO A 243 44.77 56.83 -37.62
N ASP A 244 45.78 57.17 -36.82
CA ASP A 244 47.06 57.73 -37.27
C ASP A 244 48.18 56.67 -37.39
N ALA A 245 47.91 55.41 -37.01
CA ALA A 245 48.85 54.30 -37.17
C ALA A 245 48.97 53.86 -38.64
N ALA A 246 50.20 53.77 -39.13
CA ALA A 246 50.50 53.30 -40.48
C ALA A 246 50.88 51.81 -40.51
N PHE A 247 51.21 51.25 -39.36
CA PHE A 247 51.70 49.90 -39.20
C PHE A 247 51.21 49.33 -37.86
N ASP A 248 50.73 48.08 -37.90
CA ASP A 248 50.21 47.37 -36.72
C ASP A 248 51.37 46.90 -35.83
N ASN A 249 51.33 47.27 -34.56
CA ASN A 249 52.32 46.84 -33.57
C ASN A 249 51.92 45.56 -32.83
N GLY A 250 50.92 44.82 -33.32
CA GLY A 250 50.41 43.60 -32.67
C GLY A 250 49.63 43.87 -31.39
N GLY A 251 49.43 45.14 -31.02
CA GLY A 251 48.84 45.56 -29.77
C GLY A 251 47.32 45.73 -29.79
N CYS A 252 46.60 45.27 -30.83
CA CYS A 252 45.15 45.44 -30.92
C CYS A 252 44.40 44.72 -29.79
N GLU A 253 43.63 45.46 -29.00
CA GLU A 253 42.79 44.93 -27.91
C GLU A 253 41.33 44.85 -28.35
N TYR A 254 40.70 43.68 -28.20
CA TYR A 254 39.27 43.48 -28.49
C TYR A 254 38.45 43.34 -27.20
N PRO A 255 37.10 43.48 -27.26
CA PRO A 255 36.25 43.31 -26.08
C PRO A 255 36.45 41.97 -25.34
N LEU A 256 36.74 40.90 -26.08
CA LEU A 256 37.06 39.59 -25.51
C LEU A 256 38.34 39.61 -24.65
N ASP A 257 39.36 40.35 -25.07
CA ASP A 257 40.64 40.46 -24.35
C ASP A 257 40.49 41.33 -23.09
N LEU A 258 39.63 42.35 -23.14
CA LEU A 258 39.39 43.28 -22.03
C LEU A 258 38.42 42.75 -20.97
N TYR A 259 37.35 42.07 -21.39
CA TYR A 259 36.23 41.69 -20.52
C TYR A 259 35.98 40.18 -20.45
N GLY A 260 36.72 39.37 -21.23
CA GLY A 260 36.58 37.91 -21.24
C GLY A 260 35.31 37.42 -21.94
N VAL A 261 34.55 38.30 -22.59
CA VAL A 261 33.31 38.00 -23.32
C VAL A 261 33.25 38.79 -24.62
N ASP A 262 32.72 38.20 -25.70
CA ASP A 262 32.59 38.81 -27.03
C ASP A 262 31.22 39.46 -27.28
N HIS A 263 30.36 39.56 -26.25
CA HIS A 263 29.00 40.12 -26.32
C HIS A 263 28.88 41.54 -25.76
N VAL A 264 30.01 42.17 -25.43
CA VAL A 264 30.10 43.55 -24.96
C VAL A 264 30.85 44.43 -25.97
N ASP A 265 30.62 45.74 -25.92
CA ASP A 265 31.40 46.72 -26.66
C ASP A 265 32.70 47.09 -25.92
N CYS A 266 33.47 48.01 -26.50
CA CYS A 266 34.75 48.44 -25.92
C CYS A 266 34.65 49.20 -24.58
N ASN A 267 33.44 49.62 -24.19
CA ASN A 267 33.18 50.21 -22.87
C ASN A 267 32.69 49.17 -21.85
N GLY A 268 32.54 47.91 -22.27
CA GLY A 268 31.96 46.84 -21.46
C GLY A 268 30.43 46.86 -21.42
N ASP A 269 29.78 47.64 -22.29
CA ASP A 269 28.33 47.68 -22.40
C ASP A 269 27.84 46.53 -23.29
N CYS A 270 26.76 45.85 -22.89
CA CYS A 270 26.20 44.76 -23.68
C CYS A 270 25.73 45.20 -25.06
N LEU A 271 26.04 44.40 -26.08
CA LEU A 271 25.57 44.62 -27.45
C LEU A 271 24.07 44.36 -27.57
N ASN A 272 23.58 43.35 -26.84
CA ASN A 272 22.16 43.04 -26.65
C ASN A 272 21.90 42.85 -25.16
N ASP A 273 21.01 43.68 -24.61
CA ASP A 273 20.53 43.63 -23.23
C ASP A 273 19.08 44.12 -23.26
N MET A 274 18.15 43.18 -23.33
CA MET A 274 16.74 43.45 -23.57
C MET A 274 16.04 44.02 -22.34
N ASP A 275 16.45 43.61 -21.14
CA ASP A 275 15.80 43.96 -19.88
C ASP A 275 16.54 45.05 -19.09
N GLY A 276 17.81 45.32 -19.43
CA GLY A 276 18.63 46.40 -18.92
C GLY A 276 19.30 46.09 -17.58
N ASP A 277 19.47 44.81 -17.22
CA ASP A 277 20.02 44.41 -15.91
C ASP A 277 21.56 44.37 -15.86
N GLY A 278 22.21 44.52 -17.02
CA GLY A 278 23.67 44.53 -17.18
C GLY A 278 24.28 43.15 -17.44
N VAL A 279 23.47 42.11 -17.63
CA VAL A 279 23.85 40.83 -18.20
C VAL A 279 23.39 40.81 -19.66
N CYS A 280 24.27 40.43 -20.58
CA CYS A 280 23.90 40.43 -21.99
C CYS A 280 22.96 39.25 -22.30
N ASP A 281 22.01 39.43 -23.23
CA ASP A 281 21.01 38.42 -23.61
C ASP A 281 21.63 37.02 -23.87
N GLU A 282 22.79 36.97 -24.54
CA GLU A 282 23.50 35.73 -24.85
C GLU A 282 24.17 35.05 -23.63
N ALA A 283 24.39 35.82 -22.56
CA ALA A 283 24.94 35.37 -21.29
C ALA A 283 23.86 35.13 -20.22
N GLU A 284 22.58 35.40 -20.53
CA GLU A 284 21.50 35.19 -19.60
C GLU A 284 21.32 33.71 -19.26
N VAL A 285 21.11 33.43 -17.97
CA VAL A 285 20.77 32.10 -17.47
C VAL A 285 19.29 32.10 -17.09
N PRO A 286 18.42 31.40 -17.85
CA PRO A 286 17.01 31.29 -17.50
C PRO A 286 16.83 30.49 -16.20
N GLY A 287 15.94 30.94 -15.32
CA GLY A 287 15.52 30.19 -14.15
C GLY A 287 14.64 30.99 -13.20
N CYS A 288 14.45 30.47 -11.99
CA CYS A 288 13.68 31.16 -10.97
C CYS A 288 14.54 32.14 -10.16
N LEU A 289 14.16 33.42 -10.18
CA LEU A 289 14.82 34.52 -9.44
C LEU A 289 14.23 34.78 -8.05
N ASP A 290 13.12 34.13 -7.69
CA ASP A 290 12.45 34.32 -6.39
C ASP A 290 13.10 33.44 -5.31
N ASP A 291 13.65 34.04 -4.26
CA ASP A 291 14.37 33.34 -3.18
C ASP A 291 13.44 32.53 -2.25
N LEU A 292 12.12 32.69 -2.40
CA LEU A 292 11.11 31.89 -1.71
C LEU A 292 10.66 30.65 -2.50
N ALA A 293 11.10 30.48 -3.75
CA ALA A 293 10.78 29.32 -4.56
C ALA A 293 11.72 28.14 -4.29
N CYS A 294 11.20 26.93 -4.41
CA CYS A 294 11.93 25.69 -4.15
C CYS A 294 12.98 25.35 -5.19
N ASN A 295 12.81 25.87 -6.40
CA ASN A 295 13.76 25.79 -7.48
C ASN A 295 14.47 27.13 -7.75
N TYR A 296 14.58 27.99 -6.73
CA TYR A 296 15.40 29.19 -6.78
C TYR A 296 16.79 28.85 -7.30
N ASN A 297 17.22 29.56 -8.36
CA ASN A 297 18.53 29.38 -8.94
C ASN A 297 19.34 30.68 -8.74
N PRO A 298 20.34 30.69 -7.83
CA PRO A 298 21.16 31.88 -7.61
C PRO A 298 22.06 32.25 -8.81
N ALA A 299 22.18 31.38 -9.81
CA ALA A 299 22.89 31.66 -11.04
C ALA A 299 21.97 32.13 -12.17
N ALA A 300 20.64 32.13 -11.98
CA ALA A 300 19.72 32.66 -12.96
C ALA A 300 19.84 34.19 -13.01
N THR A 301 19.79 34.73 -14.22
CA THR A 301 19.78 36.17 -14.49
C THR A 301 18.49 36.57 -15.22
N GLU A 302 17.75 35.62 -15.80
CA GLU A 302 16.45 35.89 -16.45
C GLU A 302 15.33 34.98 -15.91
N ALA A 303 14.16 35.55 -15.68
CA ALA A 303 13.00 34.86 -15.12
C ALA A 303 12.23 34.06 -16.18
N ASP A 304 12.32 32.73 -16.15
CA ASP A 304 11.67 31.85 -17.14
C ASP A 304 10.25 31.38 -16.75
N ALA A 305 9.71 31.96 -15.67
CA ALA A 305 8.45 31.54 -15.03
C ALA A 305 8.43 30.08 -14.55
N SER A 306 9.59 29.47 -14.31
CA SER A 306 9.70 28.11 -13.76
C SER A 306 9.51 28.04 -12.24
N CYS A 307 9.38 29.16 -11.52
CA CYS A 307 9.32 29.17 -10.06
C CYS A 307 8.23 28.22 -9.50
N GLU A 308 8.68 27.24 -8.72
CA GLU A 308 7.85 26.29 -8.00
C GLU A 308 7.83 26.68 -6.52
N TYR A 309 6.64 27.00 -6.00
CA TYR A 309 6.45 27.36 -4.61
C TYR A 309 6.01 26.12 -3.81
N PRO A 310 6.36 26.05 -2.52
CA PRO A 310 5.95 24.95 -1.68
C PRO A 310 4.42 25.00 -1.50
N LEU A 311 3.76 23.96 -2.01
CA LEU A 311 2.30 23.74 -1.92
C LEU A 311 2.09 22.44 -1.17
N ASP A 312 1.21 22.45 -0.17
CA ASP A 312 0.86 21.23 0.56
C ASP A 312 -0.01 20.29 -0.30
N LEU A 313 -0.32 19.11 0.23
CA LEU A 313 -1.18 18.11 -0.42
C LEU A 313 -2.60 18.65 -0.74
N HIS A 314 -2.97 19.80 -0.17
CA HIS A 314 -4.26 20.49 -0.29
C HIS A 314 -4.19 21.83 -1.06
N GLY A 315 -3.02 22.23 -1.57
CA GLY A 315 -2.79 23.47 -2.33
C GLY A 315 -2.66 24.75 -1.49
N LEU A 316 -2.25 24.66 -0.22
CA LEU A 316 -2.01 25.80 0.68
C LEU A 316 -0.51 26.06 0.92
N ASP A 317 -0.17 27.30 1.27
CA ASP A 317 1.17 27.90 1.37
C ASP A 317 1.84 27.70 2.76
N HIS A 318 1.55 26.59 3.44
CA HIS A 318 1.97 26.33 4.83
C HIS A 318 3.00 25.20 4.98
N VAL A 319 3.60 24.76 3.88
CA VAL A 319 4.69 23.76 3.85
C VAL A 319 6.01 24.37 3.38
N ASP A 320 7.10 23.66 3.64
CA ASP A 320 8.42 23.92 3.07
C ASP A 320 8.61 23.22 1.71
N CYS A 321 9.79 23.38 1.13
CA CYS A 321 10.11 22.81 -0.19
C CYS A 321 10.30 21.30 -0.22
N SER A 322 10.33 20.64 0.93
CA SER A 322 10.27 19.19 1.05
C SER A 322 8.83 18.69 1.17
N GLY A 323 7.86 19.61 1.28
CA GLY A 323 6.45 19.31 1.56
C GLY A 323 6.17 19.13 3.05
N ASP A 324 7.10 19.49 3.93
CA ASP A 324 6.94 19.38 5.39
C ASP A 324 6.23 20.63 5.93
N CYS A 325 5.30 20.47 6.85
CA CYS A 325 4.57 21.60 7.44
C CYS A 325 5.49 22.55 8.22
N LEU A 326 5.27 23.85 8.05
CA LEU A 326 5.98 24.89 8.80
C LEU A 326 5.56 24.89 10.28
N ASN A 327 4.27 24.62 10.53
CA ASN A 327 3.69 24.36 11.85
C ASN A 327 2.83 23.09 11.75
N ASP A 328 3.20 22.09 12.53
CA ASP A 328 2.47 20.84 12.70
C ASP A 328 2.68 20.41 14.16
N MET A 329 1.71 20.76 15.01
CA MET A 329 1.81 20.62 16.45
C MET A 329 1.66 19.17 16.91
N ASP A 330 0.88 18.37 16.19
CA ASP A 330 0.53 17.00 16.57
C ASP A 330 1.29 15.93 15.76
N GLY A 331 1.91 16.31 14.64
CA GLY A 331 2.79 15.51 13.81
C GLY A 331 2.06 14.59 12.83
N ASP A 332 0.82 14.88 12.47
CA ASP A 332 -0.01 14.02 11.61
C ASP A 332 0.21 14.25 10.09
N GLY A 333 0.96 15.30 9.74
CA GLY A 333 1.28 15.68 8.36
C GLY A 333 0.25 16.60 7.69
N VAL A 334 -0.75 17.08 8.43
CA VAL A 334 -1.61 18.21 8.08
C VAL A 334 -1.13 19.43 8.86
N CYS A 335 -0.94 20.56 8.18
CA CYS A 335 -0.42 21.74 8.86
C CYS A 335 -1.50 22.37 9.75
N ASP A 336 -1.11 22.93 10.91
CA ASP A 336 -2.02 23.53 11.90
C ASP A 336 -3.05 24.49 11.25
N GLU A 337 -2.60 25.32 10.30
CA GLU A 337 -3.46 26.28 9.60
C GLU A 337 -4.46 25.66 8.61
N ALA A 338 -4.19 24.43 8.16
CA ALA A 338 -5.04 23.63 7.30
C ALA A 338 -5.95 22.66 8.08
N GLU A 339 -5.77 22.56 9.40
CA GLU A 339 -6.56 21.68 10.24
C GLU A 339 -8.04 22.01 10.20
N VAL A 340 -8.86 20.96 10.10
CA VAL A 340 -10.31 21.06 10.21
C VAL A 340 -10.73 20.39 11.51
N PRO A 341 -11.19 21.17 12.52
CA PRO A 341 -11.69 20.62 13.76
C PRO A 341 -12.97 19.81 13.54
N GLY A 342 -13.05 18.64 14.16
CA GLY A 342 -14.26 17.83 14.19
C GLY A 342 -14.02 16.44 14.75
N CYS A 343 -14.97 15.55 14.54
CA CYS A 343 -14.77 14.15 14.88
C CYS A 343 -14.02 13.39 13.78
N VAL A 344 -12.82 12.91 14.12
CA VAL A 344 -11.93 12.14 13.22
C VAL A 344 -12.11 10.62 13.32
N ASP A 345 -12.87 10.13 14.31
CA ASP A 345 -13.12 8.69 14.52
C ASP A 345 -14.24 8.21 13.59
N ASP A 346 -13.92 7.26 12.69
CA ASP A 346 -14.85 6.71 11.71
C ASP A 346 -15.97 5.83 12.31
N LEU A 347 -15.83 5.46 13.59
CA LEU A 347 -16.84 4.75 14.35
C LEU A 347 -17.86 5.68 15.03
N ALA A 348 -17.62 7.00 15.04
CA ALA A 348 -18.53 7.97 15.63
C ALA A 348 -19.68 8.34 14.69
N CYS A 349 -20.84 8.65 15.27
CA CYS A 349 -22.07 8.98 14.54
C CYS A 349 -22.03 10.34 13.83
N ASN A 350 -21.16 11.23 14.30
CA ASN A 350 -20.89 12.53 13.70
C ASN A 350 -19.49 12.60 13.08
N TYR A 351 -18.91 11.45 12.69
CA TYR A 351 -17.68 11.39 11.93
C TYR A 351 -17.70 12.36 10.75
N ASN A 352 -16.68 13.21 10.67
CA ASN A 352 -16.49 14.15 9.57
C ASN A 352 -15.25 13.73 8.77
N PRO A 353 -15.39 13.23 7.53
CA PRO A 353 -14.25 12.83 6.71
C PRO A 353 -13.37 14.00 6.26
N ALA A 354 -13.81 15.24 6.47
CA ALA A 354 -12.99 16.42 6.24
C ALA A 354 -12.26 16.89 7.52
N ALA A 355 -12.58 16.34 8.69
CA ALA A 355 -11.88 16.69 9.92
C ALA A 355 -10.50 16.05 9.93
N THR A 356 -9.50 16.85 10.32
CA THR A 356 -8.11 16.41 10.50
C THR A 356 -7.68 16.57 11.95
N GLU A 357 -8.39 17.40 12.75
CA GLU A 357 -8.09 17.60 14.17
C GLU A 357 -9.29 17.23 15.05
N ALA A 358 -9.02 16.46 16.11
CA ALA A 358 -10.03 15.94 17.03
C ALA A 358 -10.48 17.01 18.04
N ASP A 359 -11.67 17.58 17.83
CA ASP A 359 -12.21 18.65 18.70
C ASP A 359 -12.98 18.12 19.94
N ALA A 360 -12.86 16.82 20.23
CA ALA A 360 -13.64 16.10 21.24
C ALA A 360 -15.17 16.17 21.04
N SER A 361 -15.64 16.44 19.81
CA SER A 361 -17.08 16.43 19.49
C SER A 361 -17.63 15.04 19.16
N CYS A 362 -16.81 13.99 19.07
CA CYS A 362 -17.28 12.65 18.69
C CYS A 362 -18.44 12.16 19.57
N GLU A 363 -19.56 11.83 18.93
CA GLU A 363 -20.75 11.25 19.55
C GLU A 363 -20.87 9.80 19.10
N TYR A 364 -20.90 8.86 20.04
CA TYR A 364 -21.10 7.44 19.77
C TYR A 364 -22.53 7.02 20.11
N PRO A 365 -22.98 5.81 19.70
CA PRO A 365 -24.29 5.30 20.08
C PRO A 365 -24.52 5.30 21.61
N LEU A 366 -23.46 5.06 22.39
CA LEU A 366 -23.51 5.13 23.85
C LEU A 366 -23.84 6.54 24.37
N ASP A 367 -23.35 7.60 23.71
CA ASP A 367 -23.63 8.99 24.10
C ASP A 367 -25.03 9.43 23.70
N LEU A 368 -25.52 8.95 22.55
CA LEU A 368 -26.83 9.30 21.99
C LEU A 368 -27.98 8.53 22.64
N TYR A 369 -27.82 7.22 22.81
CA TYR A 369 -28.86 6.29 23.22
C TYR A 369 -28.62 5.67 24.61
N GLY A 370 -27.44 5.88 25.21
CA GLY A 370 -27.08 5.32 26.52
C GLY A 370 -26.69 3.83 26.48
N VAL A 371 -26.57 3.26 25.29
CA VAL A 371 -26.31 1.84 25.04
C VAL A 371 -25.38 1.67 23.83
N ASP A 372 -24.62 0.58 23.78
CA ASP A 372 -23.61 0.29 22.75
C ASP A 372 -24.01 -0.84 21.77
N TYR A 373 -25.23 -1.37 21.90
CA TYR A 373 -25.79 -2.42 21.04
C TYR A 373 -26.72 -1.89 19.94
N VAL A 374 -26.72 -0.58 19.70
CA VAL A 374 -27.40 0.08 18.57
C VAL A 374 -26.39 0.81 17.69
N ASP A 375 -26.74 1.04 16.43
CA ASP A 375 -25.98 1.86 15.52
C ASP A 375 -26.32 3.36 15.67
N CYS A 376 -25.77 4.19 14.79
CA CYS A 376 -25.96 5.64 14.83
C CYS A 376 -27.37 6.09 14.42
N ALA A 377 -28.13 5.26 13.71
CA ALA A 377 -29.55 5.50 13.43
C ALA A 377 -30.45 5.04 14.59
N GLY A 378 -29.88 4.34 15.59
CA GLY A 378 -30.61 3.73 16.69
C GLY A 378 -31.15 2.35 16.36
N ASP A 379 -30.72 1.76 15.24
CA ASP A 379 -31.10 0.40 14.83
C ASP A 379 -30.21 -0.62 15.57
N CYS A 380 -30.78 -1.77 15.92
CA CYS A 380 -30.04 -2.81 16.65
C CYS A 380 -28.87 -3.38 15.83
N LEU A 381 -27.72 -3.57 16.48
CA LEU A 381 -26.58 -4.27 15.87
C LEU A 381 -26.87 -5.77 15.72
N GLN A 382 -27.63 -6.32 16.66
CA GLN A 382 -28.15 -7.67 16.63
C GLN A 382 -29.63 -7.65 17.03
N ASP A 383 -30.45 -8.18 16.14
CA ASP A 383 -31.89 -8.35 16.29
C ASP A 383 -32.22 -9.64 15.51
N ALA A 384 -32.18 -10.76 16.22
CA ALA A 384 -32.24 -12.09 15.64
C ALA A 384 -33.63 -12.42 15.06
N ASP A 385 -34.69 -11.87 15.65
CA ASP A 385 -36.08 -12.15 15.29
C ASP A 385 -36.76 -11.02 14.49
N GLY A 386 -36.16 -9.82 14.48
CA GLY A 386 -36.57 -8.66 13.70
C GLY A 386 -37.73 -7.87 14.32
N ASP A 387 -37.95 -7.96 15.63
CA ASP A 387 -39.06 -7.31 16.32
C ASP A 387 -38.78 -5.86 16.74
N GLY A 388 -37.51 -5.42 16.63
CA GLY A 388 -37.05 -4.07 16.96
C GLY A 388 -36.57 -3.91 18.41
N VAL A 389 -36.49 -4.97 19.19
CA VAL A 389 -35.77 -5.05 20.46
C VAL A 389 -34.45 -5.76 20.22
N CYS A 390 -33.34 -5.15 20.62
CA CYS A 390 -32.02 -5.75 20.37
C CYS A 390 -31.82 -6.99 21.25
N ASP A 391 -31.09 -8.00 20.77
CA ASP A 391 -30.82 -9.25 21.50
C ASP A 391 -30.31 -8.99 22.93
N GLU A 392 -29.42 -8.01 23.13
CA GLU A 392 -28.89 -7.64 24.45
C GLU A 392 -29.92 -6.96 25.39
N ALA A 393 -31.00 -6.42 24.83
CA ALA A 393 -32.08 -5.76 25.53
C ALA A 393 -33.31 -6.67 25.73
N GLU A 394 -33.27 -7.91 25.22
CA GLU A 394 -34.38 -8.84 25.33
C GLU A 394 -34.67 -9.24 26.78
N VAL A 395 -35.96 -9.26 27.10
CA VAL A 395 -36.47 -9.81 28.34
C VAL A 395 -37.06 -11.17 28.06
N LEU A 396 -36.39 -12.22 28.53
CA LEU A 396 -36.83 -13.60 28.40
C LEU A 396 -38.06 -13.86 29.28
N GLY A 397 -39.11 -14.43 28.70
CA GLY A 397 -40.30 -14.88 29.41
C GLY A 397 -41.37 -15.38 28.44
N CYS A 398 -42.60 -15.59 28.89
CA CYS A 398 -43.67 -16.00 27.99
C CYS A 398 -44.31 -14.79 27.29
N THR A 399 -44.21 -14.72 25.97
CA THR A 399 -44.75 -13.61 25.16
C THR A 399 -46.17 -13.84 24.64
N ASP A 400 -46.75 -15.04 24.81
CA ASP A 400 -48.11 -15.37 24.35
C ASP A 400 -49.18 -14.93 25.37
N PRO A 401 -50.07 -13.96 25.03
CA PRO A 401 -51.14 -13.50 25.93
C PRO A 401 -52.18 -14.57 26.30
N ALA A 402 -52.23 -15.70 25.59
CA ALA A 402 -53.10 -16.83 25.91
C ALA A 402 -52.49 -17.78 26.94
N ALA A 403 -51.21 -17.65 27.27
CA ALA A 403 -50.56 -18.45 28.29
C ALA A 403 -50.85 -17.95 29.71
N CYS A 404 -50.80 -18.86 30.68
CA CYS A 404 -51.08 -18.54 32.07
C CYS A 404 -49.99 -17.72 32.77
N ASN A 405 -48.75 -17.80 32.30
CA ASN A 405 -47.61 -17.04 32.79
C ASN A 405 -47.15 -15.97 31.78
N TYR A 406 -48.06 -15.48 30.93
CA TYR A 406 -47.77 -14.34 30.05
C TYR A 406 -47.15 -13.18 30.84
N ASP A 407 -46.01 -12.68 30.35
CA ASP A 407 -45.33 -11.52 30.88
C ASP A 407 -45.33 -10.40 29.83
N GLU A 408 -46.01 -9.30 30.15
CA GLU A 408 -46.08 -8.13 29.25
C GLU A 408 -44.72 -7.43 29.08
N ALA A 409 -43.77 -7.68 29.99
CA ALA A 409 -42.41 -7.17 29.89
C ALA A 409 -41.50 -8.08 29.07
N ALA A 410 -41.90 -9.32 28.79
CA ALA A 410 -41.12 -10.23 27.96
C ALA A 410 -41.15 -9.79 26.50
N THR A 411 -39.98 -9.74 25.88
CA THR A 411 -39.81 -9.41 24.46
C THR A 411 -39.40 -10.64 23.65
N GLU A 412 -38.89 -11.70 24.29
CA GLU A 412 -38.52 -12.97 23.63
C GLU A 412 -39.06 -14.17 24.41
N ASP A 413 -39.61 -15.15 23.70
CA ASP A 413 -40.19 -16.38 24.26
C ASP A 413 -39.10 -17.37 24.70
N ASP A 414 -38.98 -17.56 26.01
CA ASP A 414 -38.05 -18.55 26.58
C ASP A 414 -38.61 -19.99 26.61
N ALA A 415 -39.73 -20.20 25.94
CA ALA A 415 -40.51 -21.44 25.94
C ALA A 415 -41.03 -21.84 27.33
N SER A 416 -41.15 -20.90 28.27
CA SER A 416 -41.76 -21.12 29.57
C SER A 416 -43.29 -21.05 29.55
N CYS A 417 -43.91 -20.69 28.42
CA CYS A 417 -45.36 -20.54 28.32
C CYS A 417 -46.13 -21.80 28.77
N ALA A 418 -47.00 -21.61 29.77
CA ALA A 418 -47.82 -22.65 30.38
C ALA A 418 -49.27 -22.49 29.91
N PHE A 419 -49.77 -23.49 29.17
CA PHE A 419 -51.11 -23.47 28.60
C PHE A 419 -52.04 -24.50 29.25
N LEU A 420 -53.33 -24.24 29.12
CA LEU A 420 -54.41 -25.19 29.38
C LEU A 420 -55.11 -25.48 28.04
N PHE A 421 -55.49 -26.73 27.81
CA PHE A 421 -55.96 -27.20 26.50
C PHE A 421 -57.36 -27.81 26.55
N ALA A 422 -57.87 -28.14 27.74
CA ALA A 422 -59.18 -28.74 27.88
C ALA A 422 -60.28 -27.77 27.44
N GLU A 423 -60.88 -28.05 26.29
CA GLU A 423 -62.02 -27.30 25.76
C GLU A 423 -63.34 -28.09 25.85
N THR A 424 -63.28 -29.43 25.75
CA THR A 424 -64.47 -30.30 25.73
C THR A 424 -64.28 -31.60 26.49
N ILE A 425 -65.39 -32.23 26.90
CA ILE A 425 -65.42 -33.60 27.42
C ILE A 425 -66.08 -34.51 26.37
N THR A 426 -65.44 -35.63 26.04
CA THR A 426 -65.94 -36.63 25.09
C THR A 426 -66.19 -37.97 25.80
N GLY A 427 -67.24 -38.69 25.41
CA GLY A 427 -67.57 -40.00 26.00
C GLY A 427 -69.02 -40.42 25.71
N ASN A 428 -69.45 -41.55 26.30
CA ASN A 428 -70.81 -42.05 26.12
C ASN A 428 -71.83 -41.15 26.85
N VAL A 429 -72.69 -40.46 26.08
CA VAL A 429 -73.78 -39.61 26.60
C VAL A 429 -75.07 -40.39 26.93
N SER A 430 -75.12 -41.68 26.59
CA SER A 430 -76.25 -42.57 26.89
C SER A 430 -75.72 -43.91 27.38
N VAL A 431 -76.04 -44.25 28.64
CA VAL A 431 -75.47 -45.37 29.37
C VAL A 431 -76.57 -46.06 30.20
N THR A 432 -76.31 -47.26 30.69
CA THR A 432 -77.23 -47.97 31.60
C THR A 432 -76.67 -48.06 33.02
N VAL A 433 -77.55 -48.18 34.02
CA VAL A 433 -77.13 -48.37 35.41
C VAL A 433 -76.26 -49.62 35.51
N GLY A 434 -75.06 -49.47 36.06
CA GLY A 434 -74.04 -50.53 36.15
C GLY A 434 -72.96 -50.48 35.05
N ASP A 435 -73.10 -49.63 34.03
CA ASP A 435 -72.04 -49.41 33.05
C ASP A 435 -70.88 -48.59 33.63
N SER A 436 -69.68 -48.81 33.08
CA SER A 436 -68.45 -48.08 33.43
C SER A 436 -67.71 -47.55 32.20
N PRO A 437 -68.28 -46.62 31.43
CA PRO A 437 -67.61 -46.02 30.27
C PRO A 437 -66.48 -45.08 30.67
N LEU A 438 -65.66 -44.74 29.67
CA LEU A 438 -64.58 -43.76 29.76
C LEU A 438 -65.07 -42.39 29.26
N TYR A 439 -64.61 -41.33 29.91
CA TYR A 439 -64.75 -39.94 29.47
C TYR A 439 -63.38 -39.29 29.36
N THR A 440 -63.19 -38.43 28.37
CA THR A 440 -61.89 -37.84 28.04
C THR A 440 -62.02 -36.33 27.90
N ALA A 441 -61.19 -35.57 28.61
CA ALA A 441 -60.99 -34.14 28.37
C ALA A 441 -60.13 -33.98 27.11
N SER A 442 -60.57 -33.16 26.16
CA SER A 442 -59.88 -33.00 24.88
C SER A 442 -59.99 -31.57 24.32
N PRO A 443 -58.90 -31.02 23.76
CA PRO A 443 -57.51 -31.51 23.89
C PRO A 443 -57.01 -31.46 25.35
N SER A 444 -55.85 -32.05 25.64
CA SER A 444 -55.31 -32.07 27.01
C SER A 444 -53.80 -32.27 26.97
N ASP A 445 -53.05 -31.61 27.84
CA ASP A 445 -51.63 -31.89 28.03
C ASP A 445 -51.44 -32.95 29.12
N PRO A 446 -50.68 -34.03 28.88
CA PRO A 446 -50.32 -34.99 29.92
C PRO A 446 -49.61 -34.38 31.15
N ALA A 447 -49.00 -33.20 31.02
CA ALA A 447 -48.37 -32.46 32.10
C ALA A 447 -49.38 -31.74 33.02
N ASN A 448 -50.59 -31.48 32.51
CA ASN A 448 -51.66 -30.83 33.26
C ASN A 448 -52.45 -31.86 34.09
N THR A 449 -52.99 -31.41 35.21
CA THR A 449 -53.81 -32.24 36.10
C THR A 449 -55.29 -31.96 35.86
N CYS A 450 -56.04 -32.98 35.44
CA CYS A 450 -57.49 -32.90 35.27
C CYS A 450 -58.23 -33.37 36.53
N THR A 451 -58.94 -32.47 37.19
CA THR A 451 -59.77 -32.77 38.37
C THR A 451 -61.21 -33.02 37.93
N TRP A 452 -61.68 -34.27 38.10
CA TRP A 452 -63.01 -34.71 37.68
C TRP A 452 -64.02 -34.70 38.83
N ALA A 453 -65.27 -34.34 38.53
CA ALA A 453 -66.42 -34.47 39.39
C ALA A 453 -67.62 -35.07 38.62
N VAL A 454 -68.45 -35.87 39.29
CA VAL A 454 -69.58 -36.57 38.66
C VAL A 454 -70.80 -36.55 39.56
N SER A 455 -72.00 -36.34 39.00
CA SER A 455 -73.28 -36.56 39.67
C SER A 455 -73.89 -37.91 39.27
N GLY A 456 -74.66 -38.59 40.13
CA GLY A 456 -75.36 -39.85 39.77
C GLY A 456 -74.49 -41.11 39.56
N GLY A 457 -73.17 -40.99 39.70
CA GLY A 457 -72.20 -42.08 39.58
C GLY A 457 -71.01 -41.90 40.54
N SER A 458 -70.00 -42.75 40.40
CA SER A 458 -68.74 -42.67 41.15
C SER A 458 -67.55 -42.87 40.23
N ILE A 459 -66.50 -42.07 40.40
CA ILE A 459 -65.24 -42.23 39.67
C ILE A 459 -64.54 -43.53 40.13
N VAL A 460 -64.21 -44.39 39.18
CA VAL A 460 -63.52 -45.68 39.43
C VAL A 460 -62.02 -45.53 39.33
N SER A 461 -61.55 -44.77 38.33
CA SER A 461 -60.13 -44.53 38.05
C SER A 461 -59.96 -43.31 37.14
N GLY A 462 -58.74 -42.77 37.06
CA GLY A 462 -58.39 -41.69 36.13
C GLY A 462 -58.48 -40.26 36.70
N GLN A 463 -58.70 -40.10 38.01
CA GLN A 463 -58.59 -38.79 38.67
C GLN A 463 -57.17 -38.23 38.51
N GLY A 464 -57.06 -36.94 38.17
CA GLY A 464 -55.79 -36.29 37.89
C GLY A 464 -55.24 -36.56 36.48
N THR A 465 -55.97 -37.29 35.63
CA THR A 465 -55.55 -37.60 34.25
C THR A 465 -56.59 -37.14 33.23
N PRO A 466 -56.23 -36.95 31.94
CA PRO A 466 -57.18 -36.54 30.92
C PRO A 466 -58.32 -37.53 30.63
N ILE A 467 -58.28 -38.74 31.19
CA ILE A 467 -59.27 -39.79 30.96
C ILE A 467 -59.79 -40.31 32.30
N VAL A 468 -61.09 -40.31 32.51
CA VAL A 468 -61.75 -40.83 33.72
C VAL A 468 -62.67 -41.99 33.40
N THR A 469 -62.71 -43.00 34.28
CA THR A 469 -63.72 -44.07 34.24
C THR A 469 -64.79 -43.80 35.28
N VAL A 470 -66.06 -43.80 34.87
CA VAL A 470 -67.19 -43.46 35.75
C VAL A 470 -68.15 -44.64 35.82
N TYR A 471 -68.45 -45.11 37.03
CA TYR A 471 -69.45 -46.13 37.29
C TYR A 471 -70.80 -45.51 37.63
N TRP A 472 -71.81 -45.77 36.81
CA TRP A 472 -73.14 -45.15 36.95
C TRP A 472 -74.05 -45.97 37.86
N THR A 473 -74.59 -45.32 38.90
CA THR A 473 -75.38 -46.00 39.95
C THR A 473 -76.83 -45.53 40.02
N THR A 474 -77.12 -44.33 39.53
CA THR A 474 -78.43 -43.70 39.65
C THR A 474 -78.98 -43.40 38.26
N GLU A 475 -80.23 -43.77 37.98
CA GLU A 475 -80.91 -43.40 36.74
C GLU A 475 -81.20 -41.89 36.66
N GLY A 476 -81.43 -41.37 35.46
CA GLY A 476 -81.73 -39.96 35.22
C GLY A 476 -80.66 -39.23 34.41
N VAL A 477 -80.80 -37.90 34.33
CA VAL A 477 -79.84 -37.02 33.67
C VAL A 477 -78.84 -36.52 34.71
N HIS A 478 -77.56 -36.74 34.43
CA HIS A 478 -76.46 -36.41 35.31
C HIS A 478 -75.33 -35.75 34.50
N ALA A 479 -74.29 -35.28 35.19
CA ALA A 479 -73.20 -34.53 34.58
C ALA A 479 -71.84 -35.09 34.97
N VAL A 480 -70.93 -35.06 34.02
CA VAL A 480 -69.48 -35.24 34.21
C VAL A 480 -68.84 -33.88 34.05
N GLN A 481 -68.09 -33.42 35.04
CA GLN A 481 -67.37 -32.16 35.04
C GLN A 481 -65.87 -32.39 35.13
N VAL A 482 -65.09 -31.52 34.50
CA VAL A 482 -63.63 -31.50 34.63
C VAL A 482 -63.12 -30.06 34.73
N VAL A 483 -62.08 -29.87 35.53
CA VAL A 483 -61.26 -28.66 35.57
C VAL A 483 -59.82 -29.09 35.31
N GLU A 484 -59.21 -28.58 34.25
CA GLU A 484 -57.78 -28.78 33.98
C GLU A 484 -56.97 -27.70 34.74
N THR A 485 -55.86 -28.10 35.35
CA THR A 485 -55.02 -27.23 36.18
C THR A 485 -53.55 -27.51 35.88
N ASN A 486 -52.72 -26.49 35.99
CA ASN A 486 -51.27 -26.63 35.98
C ASN A 486 -50.68 -25.89 37.21
N PRO A 487 -49.36 -25.90 37.45
CA PRO A 487 -48.78 -25.23 38.62
C PRO A 487 -48.97 -23.71 38.67
N VAL A 488 -49.37 -23.07 37.57
CA VAL A 488 -49.48 -21.62 37.40
C VAL A 488 -50.93 -21.14 37.51
N CYS A 489 -51.88 -21.88 36.92
CA CYS A 489 -53.27 -21.46 36.76
C CYS A 489 -54.26 -22.63 36.78
N ASP A 490 -55.52 -22.29 37.06
CA ASP A 490 -56.66 -23.19 36.95
C ASP A 490 -57.52 -22.81 35.74
N GLY A 491 -58.00 -23.81 35.01
CA GLY A 491 -58.86 -23.64 33.84
C GLY A 491 -60.33 -23.50 34.18
N ASP A 492 -61.13 -23.29 33.14
CA ASP A 492 -62.58 -23.27 33.27
C ASP A 492 -63.16 -24.67 33.58
N SER A 493 -64.31 -24.68 34.23
CA SER A 493 -65.06 -25.91 34.47
C SER A 493 -65.86 -26.30 33.23
N LEU A 494 -65.50 -27.43 32.63
CA LEU A 494 -66.25 -28.04 31.54
C LEU A 494 -67.28 -29.02 32.09
N GLU A 495 -68.41 -29.17 31.38
CA GLU A 495 -69.50 -30.06 31.77
C GLU A 495 -70.05 -30.84 30.57
N LEU A 496 -70.31 -32.15 30.76
CA LEU A 496 -70.98 -33.03 29.81
C LEU A 496 -72.19 -33.69 30.46
N GLU A 497 -73.36 -33.50 29.85
CA GLU A 497 -74.60 -34.15 30.26
C GLU A 497 -74.66 -35.62 29.78
N VAL A 498 -75.04 -36.53 30.67
CA VAL A 498 -75.14 -37.98 30.44
C VAL A 498 -76.49 -38.50 30.91
N THR A 499 -77.19 -39.22 30.03
CA THR A 499 -78.47 -39.87 30.35
C THR A 499 -78.25 -41.34 30.75
N VAL A 500 -78.65 -41.69 31.98
CA VAL A 500 -78.53 -43.05 32.54
C VAL A 500 -79.89 -43.75 32.57
N SER A 501 -80.01 -44.85 31.83
CA SER A 501 -81.24 -45.67 31.71
C SER A 501 -81.22 -46.89 32.66
N PRO A 502 -82.38 -47.37 33.14
CA PRO A 502 -82.46 -48.57 33.98
C PRO A 502 -82.18 -49.87 33.21
N VAL A 503 -81.73 -50.91 33.90
CA VAL A 503 -81.56 -52.26 33.34
C VAL A 503 -82.92 -52.94 33.18
N ILE A 504 -83.35 -53.20 31.95
CA ILE A 504 -84.59 -53.92 31.63
C ILE A 504 -84.31 -55.29 31.00
N SER A 505 -84.35 -56.34 31.84
CA SER A 505 -84.44 -57.79 31.56
C SER A 505 -83.19 -58.55 31.02
N VAL A 506 -83.09 -59.83 31.42
CA VAL A 506 -82.03 -60.81 31.13
C VAL A 506 -82.43 -61.66 29.90
N GLU A 507 -81.54 -61.84 28.93
CA GLU A 507 -81.80 -62.51 27.65
C GLU A 507 -81.65 -64.07 27.73
N GLU A 508 -82.58 -64.84 27.13
CA GLU A 508 -82.61 -66.32 27.12
C GLU A 508 -81.94 -66.89 25.84
N GLN A 509 -80.77 -67.54 25.96
CA GLN A 509 -80.05 -68.14 24.81
C GLN A 509 -80.65 -69.50 24.37
N ALA A 510 -80.85 -69.70 23.06
CA ALA A 510 -81.36 -70.94 22.46
C ALA A 510 -80.23 -71.97 22.22
N TRP A 511 -79.80 -72.68 23.27
CA TRP A 511 -78.65 -73.59 23.20
C TRP A 511 -79.00 -75.07 22.88
N LEU A 512 -80.29 -75.43 22.73
CA LEU A 512 -80.72 -76.80 22.40
C LEU A 512 -81.99 -76.85 21.52
N THR A 513 -81.90 -77.49 20.35
CA THR A 513 -83.04 -77.78 19.47
C THR A 513 -83.64 -79.14 19.78
N TRP A 514 -84.75 -79.16 20.51
CA TRP A 514 -85.51 -80.35 20.84
C TRP A 514 -87.02 -80.09 20.67
N THR A 515 -87.77 -81.16 20.35
CA THR A 515 -89.22 -81.08 20.10
C THR A 515 -89.97 -82.29 20.65
N PRO A 516 -91.09 -82.12 21.38
CA PRO A 516 -91.96 -83.22 21.76
C PRO A 516 -92.81 -83.70 20.57
N VAL A 517 -92.90 -85.02 20.37
CA VAL A 517 -93.63 -85.66 19.26
C VAL A 517 -94.39 -86.90 19.76
N PRO A 518 -95.68 -87.12 19.42
CA PRO A 518 -96.53 -86.21 18.67
C PRO A 518 -96.95 -84.99 19.51
N ASN A 519 -97.03 -83.82 18.88
CA ASN A 519 -97.61 -82.61 19.45
C ASN A 519 -98.53 -82.00 18.38
N PRO A 520 -99.86 -82.15 18.49
CA PRO A 520 -100.61 -82.51 19.69
C PRO A 520 -100.47 -83.98 20.13
N ALA A 521 -100.48 -84.22 21.45
CA ALA A 521 -100.28 -85.54 22.05
C ALA A 521 -101.62 -86.17 22.49
N SER A 522 -101.87 -87.43 22.11
CA SER A 522 -103.12 -88.18 22.39
C SER A 522 -103.03 -89.20 23.54
N GLY A 523 -101.84 -89.45 24.08
CA GLY A 523 -101.63 -90.40 25.19
C GLY A 523 -100.19 -90.48 25.68
N TRP A 524 -99.23 -90.20 24.81
CA TRP A 524 -97.80 -90.23 25.13
C TRP A 524 -97.06 -89.23 24.25
N ILE A 525 -95.85 -88.84 24.68
CA ILE A 525 -94.88 -88.10 23.88
C ILE A 525 -93.54 -88.79 23.92
N ARG A 526 -92.71 -88.61 22.89
CA ARG A 526 -91.26 -88.75 22.98
C ARG A 526 -90.63 -87.41 22.67
N VAL A 527 -89.41 -87.19 23.14
CA VAL A 527 -88.66 -85.98 22.77
C VAL A 527 -87.59 -86.32 21.75
N GLU A 528 -87.62 -85.62 20.62
CA GLU A 528 -86.63 -85.71 19.55
C GLU A 528 -85.62 -84.57 19.65
N GLY A 529 -84.37 -84.81 19.21
CA GLY A 529 -83.29 -83.82 19.27
C GLY A 529 -82.53 -83.76 20.58
N LEU A 530 -82.79 -84.68 21.54
CA LEU A 530 -82.00 -84.78 22.77
C LEU A 530 -80.64 -85.46 22.51
N PRO A 531 -79.52 -84.94 23.03
CA PRO A 531 -78.20 -85.54 22.89
C PRO A 531 -78.10 -86.90 23.61
N THR A 532 -77.47 -87.89 22.97
CA THR A 532 -77.25 -89.23 23.53
C THR A 532 -76.27 -89.20 24.70
N GLY A 533 -76.65 -89.79 25.84
CA GLY A 533 -75.77 -89.97 27.01
C GLY A 533 -75.86 -88.90 28.10
N ALA A 534 -76.80 -87.95 28.01
CA ALA A 534 -77.08 -86.96 29.05
C ALA A 534 -78.38 -87.32 29.80
N GLY A 535 -78.32 -87.41 31.13
CA GLY A 535 -79.51 -87.53 31.98
C GLY A 535 -80.30 -86.22 31.98
N ILE A 536 -81.18 -86.04 30.99
CA ILE A 536 -82.03 -84.86 30.85
C ILE A 536 -83.30 -85.11 31.66
N ALA A 537 -83.61 -84.18 32.57
CA ALA A 537 -84.87 -84.19 33.29
C ALA A 537 -85.90 -83.34 32.54
N LEU A 538 -87.13 -83.85 32.39
CA LEU A 538 -88.24 -83.10 31.83
C LEU A 538 -89.28 -82.80 32.91
N ARG A 539 -89.81 -81.58 32.90
CA ARG A 539 -90.89 -81.14 33.77
C ARG A 539 -92.02 -80.59 32.93
N LEU A 540 -93.23 -81.08 33.17
CA LEU A 540 -94.43 -80.57 32.53
C LEU A 540 -95.13 -79.62 33.50
N HIS A 541 -95.31 -78.38 33.08
CA HIS A 541 -96.02 -77.36 33.84
C HIS A 541 -97.33 -76.99 33.12
N HIS A 542 -98.38 -76.75 33.88
CA HIS A 542 -99.60 -76.14 33.36
C HIS A 542 -99.34 -74.64 33.09
N MET A 543 -100.17 -73.99 32.25
CA MET A 543 -99.97 -72.59 31.85
C MET A 543 -100.05 -71.57 33.00
N ASP A 544 -100.55 -71.98 34.17
CA ASP A 544 -100.53 -71.19 35.41
C ASP A 544 -99.23 -71.36 36.21
N GLY A 545 -98.26 -72.13 35.70
CA GLY A 545 -96.96 -72.37 36.32
C GLY A 545 -96.94 -73.53 37.33
N ARG A 546 -98.04 -74.27 37.50
CA ARG A 546 -98.07 -75.45 38.39
C ARG A 546 -97.40 -76.66 37.74
N LEU A 547 -96.49 -77.33 38.45
CA LEU A 547 -95.89 -78.59 38.01
C LEU A 547 -96.91 -79.73 38.00
N ILE A 548 -97.02 -80.45 36.88
CA ILE A 548 -98.00 -81.51 36.62
C ILE A 548 -97.35 -82.89 36.57
N ALA A 549 -96.20 -83.01 35.91
CA ALA A 549 -95.45 -84.26 35.81
C ALA A 549 -93.95 -83.98 35.72
N GLU A 550 -93.15 -84.94 36.16
CA GLU A 550 -91.69 -84.87 36.10
C GLU A 550 -91.11 -86.23 35.71
N TRP A 551 -90.18 -86.20 34.75
CA TRP A 551 -89.37 -87.33 34.33
C TRP A 551 -87.92 -87.01 34.64
N PRO A 552 -87.35 -87.56 35.72
CA PRO A 552 -86.02 -87.17 36.21
C PRO A 552 -84.87 -87.53 35.26
N SER A 553 -85.08 -88.48 34.35
CA SER A 553 -84.12 -88.89 33.35
C SER A 553 -84.85 -89.52 32.17
N VAL A 554 -84.73 -88.92 30.99
CA VAL A 554 -85.38 -89.37 29.76
C VAL A 554 -84.34 -89.88 28.76
N ALA A 555 -84.48 -91.13 28.31
CA ALA A 555 -83.63 -91.67 27.25
C ALA A 555 -84.09 -91.19 25.86
N PRO A 556 -83.17 -91.01 24.90
CA PRO A 556 -83.54 -90.64 23.53
C PRO A 556 -84.53 -91.63 22.90
N GLY A 557 -85.68 -91.12 22.46
CA GLY A 557 -86.74 -91.93 21.86
C GLY A 557 -87.66 -92.65 22.85
N GLU A 558 -87.47 -92.47 24.16
CA GLU A 558 -88.36 -93.03 25.20
C GLU A 558 -89.78 -92.44 25.09
N GLN A 559 -90.79 -93.31 25.22
CA GLN A 559 -92.19 -92.88 25.26
C GLN A 559 -92.60 -92.55 26.70
N LEU A 560 -92.93 -91.28 26.92
CA LEU A 560 -93.42 -90.74 28.18
C LEU A 560 -94.95 -90.70 28.15
N SER A 561 -95.60 -91.48 29.02
CA SER A 561 -97.06 -91.50 29.12
C SER A 561 -97.59 -90.19 29.71
N LEU A 562 -98.69 -89.70 29.12
CA LEU A 562 -99.49 -88.56 29.58
C LEU A 562 -100.88 -89.03 30.07
N ASP A 563 -101.00 -90.30 30.47
CA ASP A 563 -102.25 -90.85 30.99
C ASP A 563 -102.63 -90.18 32.30
N GLY A 564 -103.89 -89.75 32.41
CA GLY A 564 -104.40 -89.02 33.58
C GLY A 564 -104.18 -87.51 33.57
N ILE A 565 -103.51 -86.95 32.54
CA ILE A 565 -103.36 -85.50 32.35
C ILE A 565 -104.52 -84.98 31.48
N ALA A 566 -105.19 -83.91 31.91
CA ALA A 566 -106.33 -83.33 31.20
C ALA A 566 -105.91 -82.67 29.86
N PRO A 567 -106.79 -82.64 28.84
CA PRO A 567 -106.52 -81.90 27.60
C PRO A 567 -106.25 -80.41 27.85
N GLY A 568 -105.28 -79.83 27.14
CA GLY A 568 -104.90 -78.43 27.32
C GLY A 568 -103.47 -78.09 26.87
N TRP A 569 -103.11 -76.81 27.00
CA TRP A 569 -101.75 -76.33 26.77
C TRP A 569 -100.89 -76.49 28.03
N TYR A 570 -99.65 -76.87 27.82
CA TYR A 570 -98.65 -77.06 28.86
C TYR A 570 -97.30 -76.52 28.39
N ALA A 571 -96.45 -76.14 29.34
CA ALA A 571 -95.05 -75.82 29.12
C ALA A 571 -94.19 -77.03 29.52
N LEU A 572 -93.49 -77.62 28.56
CA LEU A 572 -92.54 -78.69 28.80
C LEU A 572 -91.14 -78.07 28.94
N GLU A 573 -90.59 -78.17 30.13
CA GLU A 573 -89.27 -77.67 30.51
C GLU A 573 -88.26 -78.83 30.46
N ALA A 574 -87.14 -78.62 29.77
CA ALA A 574 -86.00 -79.51 29.77
C ALA A 574 -84.86 -78.93 30.62
N LEU A 575 -84.29 -79.76 31.48
CA LEU A 575 -83.20 -79.42 32.40
C LEU A 575 -81.97 -80.28 32.10
N TRP A 576 -80.83 -79.62 31.89
CA TRP A 576 -79.54 -80.29 31.76
C TRP A 576 -78.46 -79.46 32.46
N GLY A 577 -78.01 -79.93 33.65
CA GLY A 577 -77.18 -79.13 34.54
C GLY A 577 -77.89 -77.84 34.96
N ASP A 578 -77.20 -76.70 34.83
CA ASP A 578 -77.75 -75.37 35.16
C ASP A 578 -78.57 -74.73 34.03
N ARG A 579 -78.67 -75.43 32.88
CA ARG A 579 -79.31 -74.88 31.71
C ARG A 579 -80.76 -75.36 31.58
N ARG A 580 -81.63 -74.46 31.14
CA ARG A 580 -83.08 -74.69 30.98
C ARG A 580 -83.52 -74.32 29.56
N SER A 581 -84.55 -75.01 29.08
CA SER A 581 -85.19 -74.72 27.81
C SER A 581 -86.66 -75.12 27.89
N VAL A 582 -87.56 -74.28 27.36
CA VAL A 582 -89.00 -74.54 27.41
C VAL A 582 -89.59 -74.68 26.00
N ARG A 583 -90.48 -75.65 25.84
CA ARG A 583 -91.27 -75.87 24.62
C ARG A 583 -92.75 -76.04 24.96
N PRO A 584 -93.66 -75.49 24.15
CA PRO A 584 -95.09 -75.71 24.36
C PRO A 584 -95.48 -77.15 23.97
N LEU A 585 -96.42 -77.72 24.72
CA LEU A 585 -97.04 -79.02 24.48
C LEU A 585 -98.57 -78.88 24.53
N LEU A 586 -99.25 -79.38 23.49
CA LEU A 586 -100.71 -79.47 23.45
C LEU A 586 -101.14 -80.93 23.68
N ARG A 587 -101.94 -81.18 24.72
CA ARG A 587 -102.59 -82.48 24.99
C ARG A 587 -104.01 -82.45 24.43
N GLU A 588 -104.32 -83.37 23.51
CA GLU A 588 -105.69 -83.59 22.97
C GLU A 588 -106.56 -84.46 23.87
#